data_AF-A0A2M9EEE2-F1
#
_entry.id   AF-A0A2M9EEE2-F1
#
_cell.length_a   1.000
_cell.length_b   1.000
_cell.length_c   1.000
_cell.angle_alpha   90.00
_cell.angle_beta   90.00
_cell.angle_gamma   90.00
#
_symmetry.space_group_name_H-M   'P 1'
#
loop_
_entity.id
_entity.type
_entity.pdbx_description
1 polymer ?
#
loop_
_entity_poly.entity_id
_entity_poly.type
_entity_poly.pdbx_seq_one_letter_code
_entity_poly.pdbx_strand_id
1 'polypeptide(L)'
;MSLIPWPYRWLALALAAAALIGFGWIKGADHVQAQWDAAVQQQTLQAAAVRERQAQATVKVVTQYVDRVRVVREKGDTIIKEVPVYVPAQADAACTVNRGFVRLHDAAAAGELPTPAGDPDAAASGLALSTVAGTVSANYQTCHETAEQLKALQEWIKRTLIDR
;
A
#
# COMPACT_ATOMS: atom_id res chain seq x y z
N MET A 1 32.30 -78.76 -25.04
CA MET A 1 30.92 -78.91 -24.52
C MET A 1 30.42 -77.54 -24.12
N SER A 2 29.45 -76.97 -24.83
CA SER A 2 28.94 -75.63 -24.51
C SER A 2 28.18 -75.68 -23.18
N LEU A 3 28.72 -74.95 -22.20
CA LEU A 3 28.36 -74.97 -20.78
C LEU A 3 26.98 -74.39 -20.42
N ILE A 4 26.17 -73.91 -21.38
CA ILE A 4 24.83 -73.34 -21.10
C ILE A 4 23.91 -73.60 -22.31
N PRO A 5 22.72 -74.21 -22.14
CA PRO A 5 21.77 -74.41 -23.24
C PRO A 5 21.30 -73.06 -23.83
N TRP A 6 21.18 -72.99 -25.15
CA TRP A 6 20.80 -71.80 -25.93
C TRP A 6 19.67 -70.93 -25.33
N PRO A 7 18.53 -71.46 -24.84
CA PRO A 7 17.45 -70.64 -24.28
C PRO A 7 17.86 -69.86 -23.02
N TYR A 8 18.71 -70.44 -22.16
CA TYR A 8 19.15 -69.78 -20.92
C TYR A 8 20.09 -68.60 -21.19
N ARG A 9 20.81 -68.59 -22.32
CA ARG A 9 21.65 -67.45 -22.73
C ARG A 9 20.82 -66.23 -23.11
N TRP A 10 19.74 -66.44 -23.85
CA TRP A 10 18.80 -65.36 -24.21
C TRP A 10 18.06 -64.82 -22.98
N LEU A 11 17.67 -65.70 -22.06
CA LEU A 11 17.05 -65.30 -20.80
C LEU A 11 18.00 -64.48 -19.92
N ALA A 12 19.27 -64.88 -19.82
CA ALA A 12 20.28 -64.11 -19.09
C ALA A 12 20.53 -62.73 -19.72
N LEU A 13 20.58 -62.63 -21.06
CA LEU A 13 20.71 -61.35 -21.76
C LEU A 13 19.49 -60.45 -21.55
N ALA A 14 18.29 -61.00 -21.58
CA ALA A 14 17.05 -60.25 -21.33
C ALA A 14 17.01 -59.71 -19.89
N LEU A 15 17.40 -60.51 -18.90
CA LEU A 15 17.50 -60.08 -17.51
C LEU A 15 18.57 -59.00 -17.32
N ALA A 16 19.74 -59.14 -17.96
CA ALA A 16 20.78 -58.13 -17.92
C ALA A 16 20.32 -56.81 -18.56
N ALA A 17 19.64 -56.86 -19.70
CA ALA A 17 19.08 -55.68 -20.36
C ALA A 17 18.01 -54.99 -19.49
N ALA A 18 17.09 -55.77 -18.89
CA ALA A 18 16.09 -55.24 -17.99
C ALA A 18 16.71 -54.57 -16.75
N ALA A 19 17.76 -55.18 -16.17
CA ALA A 19 18.49 -54.61 -15.04
C ALA A 19 19.17 -53.28 -15.40
N LEU A 20 19.80 -53.18 -16.58
CA LEU A 20 20.43 -51.95 -17.05
C LEU A 20 19.41 -50.83 -17.29
N ILE A 21 18.26 -51.15 -17.89
CA ILE A 21 17.17 -50.20 -18.12
C ILE A 21 16.60 -49.71 -16.78
N GLY A 22 16.31 -50.62 -15.85
CA GLY A 22 15.81 -50.28 -14.52
C GLY A 22 16.79 -49.40 -13.74
N PHE A 23 18.08 -49.75 -13.76
CA PHE A 23 19.12 -48.95 -13.12
C PHE A 23 19.26 -47.56 -13.74
N GLY A 24 19.22 -47.47 -15.07
CA GLY A 24 19.24 -46.19 -15.79
C GLY A 24 18.03 -45.31 -15.45
N TRP A 25 16.84 -45.90 -15.34
CA TRP A 25 15.62 -45.18 -14.96
C TRP A 25 15.67 -44.66 -13.53
N ILE A 26 16.09 -45.49 -12.57
CA ILE A 26 16.22 -45.08 -11.15
C ILE A 26 17.25 -43.96 -11.02
N LYS A 27 18.44 -44.13 -11.60
CA LYS A 27 19.50 -43.09 -11.55
C LYS A 27 19.09 -41.81 -12.26
N GLY A 28 18.39 -41.91 -13.38
CA GLY A 28 17.87 -40.75 -14.11
C GLY A 28 16.80 -40.00 -13.30
N ALA A 29 15.82 -40.74 -12.73
CA ALA A 29 14.77 -40.19 -11.89
C ALA A 29 15.35 -39.50 -10.64
N ASP A 30 16.28 -40.17 -9.94
CA ASP A 30 16.96 -39.61 -8.76
C ASP A 30 17.74 -38.33 -9.11
N HIS A 31 18.43 -38.31 -10.25
CA HIS A 31 19.20 -37.14 -10.69
C HIS A 31 18.30 -35.94 -11.00
N VAL A 32 17.21 -36.16 -11.74
CA VAL A 32 16.23 -35.11 -12.06
C VAL A 32 15.51 -34.64 -10.81
N GLN A 33 15.11 -35.55 -9.92
CA GLN A 33 14.47 -35.21 -8.65
C GLN A 33 15.41 -34.37 -7.78
N ALA A 34 16.68 -34.75 -7.65
CA ALA A 34 17.65 -33.98 -6.88
C ALA A 34 17.89 -32.57 -7.46
N GLN A 35 17.94 -32.44 -8.78
CA GLN A 35 18.03 -31.12 -9.44
C GLN A 35 16.77 -30.28 -9.20
N TRP A 36 15.59 -30.90 -9.31
CA TRP A 36 14.31 -30.24 -9.05
C TRP A 36 14.20 -29.77 -7.59
N ASP A 37 14.52 -30.65 -6.63
CA ASP A 37 14.48 -30.33 -5.21
C ASP A 37 15.48 -29.21 -4.88
N ALA A 38 16.69 -29.23 -5.45
CA ALA A 38 17.65 -28.14 -5.30
C ALA A 38 17.12 -26.82 -5.86
N ALA A 39 16.50 -26.84 -7.04
CA ALA A 39 15.91 -25.65 -7.65
C ALA A 39 14.73 -25.10 -6.82
N VAL A 40 13.85 -25.97 -6.32
CA VAL A 40 12.73 -25.59 -5.45
C VAL A 40 13.23 -25.02 -4.12
N GLN A 41 14.26 -25.62 -3.51
CA GLN A 41 14.87 -25.10 -2.29
C GLN A 41 15.48 -23.71 -2.53
N GLN A 42 16.20 -23.52 -3.64
CA GLN A 42 16.77 -22.22 -3.99
C GLN A 42 15.69 -21.16 -4.21
N GLN A 43 14.62 -21.49 -4.95
CA GLN A 43 13.48 -20.59 -5.14
C GLN A 43 12.77 -20.25 -3.82
N THR A 44 12.63 -21.24 -2.94
CA THR A 44 12.00 -21.04 -1.62
C THR A 44 12.83 -20.11 -0.75
N LEU A 45 14.16 -20.27 -0.72
CA LEU A 45 15.07 -19.38 0.00
C LEU A 45 15.06 -17.96 -0.57
N GLN A 46 15.06 -17.81 -1.90
CA GLN A 46 14.94 -16.49 -2.53
C GLN A 46 13.61 -15.82 -2.21
N ALA A 47 12.51 -16.56 -2.29
CA ALA A 47 11.18 -16.07 -1.95
C ALA A 47 11.09 -15.68 -0.46
N ALA A 48 11.68 -16.47 0.44
CA ALA A 48 11.74 -16.15 1.86
C ALA A 48 12.56 -14.87 2.12
N ALA A 49 13.72 -14.72 1.50
CA ALA A 49 14.55 -13.53 1.63
C ALA A 49 13.85 -12.26 1.11
N VAL A 50 13.15 -12.36 -0.03
CA VAL A 50 12.34 -11.25 -0.55
C VAL A 50 11.20 -10.90 0.40
N ARG A 51 10.47 -11.90 0.93
CA ARG A 51 9.39 -11.68 1.90
C ARG A 51 9.90 -11.00 3.17
N GLU A 52 11.05 -11.41 3.68
CA GLU A 52 11.67 -10.80 4.85
C GLU A 52 12.00 -9.33 4.61
N ARG A 53 12.65 -8.99 3.49
CA ARG A 53 12.94 -7.60 3.11
C ARG A 53 11.66 -6.77 2.98
N GLN A 54 10.63 -7.32 2.34
CA GLN A 54 9.34 -6.65 2.20
C GLN A 54 8.68 -6.41 3.57
N ALA A 55 8.76 -7.36 4.50
CA ALA A 55 8.24 -7.20 5.86
C ALA A 55 8.98 -6.10 6.62
N GLN A 56 10.31 -6.09 6.59
CA GLN A 56 11.14 -5.05 7.23
C GLN A 56 10.87 -3.67 6.63
N ALA A 57 10.78 -3.56 5.31
CA ALA A 57 10.43 -2.32 4.63
C ALA A 57 9.03 -1.82 5.03
N THR A 58 8.06 -2.73 5.12
CA THR A 58 6.69 -2.40 5.54
C THR A 58 6.67 -1.85 6.96
N VAL A 59 7.31 -2.52 7.92
CA VAL A 59 7.39 -2.04 9.32
C VAL A 59 8.01 -0.65 9.39
N LYS A 60 9.11 -0.42 8.67
CA LYS A 60 9.79 0.88 8.64
C LYS A 60 8.90 1.99 8.09
N VAL A 61 8.25 1.75 6.94
CA VAL A 61 7.39 2.76 6.31
C VAL A 61 6.18 3.07 7.18
N VAL A 62 5.51 2.05 7.73
CA VAL A 62 4.33 2.23 8.59
C VAL A 62 4.69 3.01 9.85
N THR A 63 5.79 2.67 10.51
CA THR A 63 6.25 3.38 11.72
C THR A 63 6.48 4.86 11.42
N GLN A 64 7.26 5.16 10.38
CA GLN A 64 7.56 6.55 10.02
C GLN A 64 6.32 7.33 9.57
N TYR A 65 5.41 6.67 8.85
CA TYR A 65 4.16 7.29 8.38
C TYR A 65 3.25 7.68 9.55
N VAL A 66 3.05 6.79 10.53
CA VAL A 66 2.20 7.05 11.70
C VAL A 66 2.73 8.26 12.47
N ASP A 67 4.04 8.35 12.68
CA ASP A 67 4.67 9.49 13.34
C ASP A 67 4.44 10.80 12.56
N ARG A 68 4.60 10.79 11.23
CA ARG A 68 4.37 11.99 10.41
C ARG A 68 2.91 12.47 10.47
N VAL A 69 1.94 11.56 10.38
CA VAL A 69 0.51 11.92 10.50
C VAL A 69 0.20 12.45 11.90
N ARG A 70 0.79 11.88 12.95
CA ARG A 70 0.63 12.39 14.31
C ARG A 70 1.08 13.84 14.43
N VAL A 71 2.25 14.17 13.89
CA VAL A 71 2.78 15.55 13.90
C VAL A 71 1.87 16.49 13.10
N VAL A 72 1.32 16.05 11.96
CA VAL A 72 0.36 16.85 11.19
C VAL A 72 -0.90 17.14 12.01
N ARG A 73 -1.45 16.13 12.70
CA ARG A 73 -2.61 16.27 13.59
C ARG A 73 -2.35 17.25 14.73
N GLU A 74 -1.25 17.05 15.44
CA GLU A 74 -0.88 17.91 16.58
C GLU A 74 -0.74 19.38 16.15
N LYS A 75 -0.14 19.64 14.99
CA LYS A 75 -0.04 20.99 14.42
C LYS A 75 -1.40 21.54 14.01
N GLY A 76 -2.22 20.76 13.32
CA GLY A 76 -3.56 21.15 12.90
C GLY A 76 -4.47 21.48 14.08
N ASP A 77 -4.51 20.61 15.09
CA ASP A 77 -5.25 20.81 16.34
C ASP A 77 -4.80 22.08 17.08
N THR A 78 -3.49 22.36 17.07
CA THR A 78 -2.96 23.60 17.65
C THR A 78 -3.44 24.83 16.89
N ILE A 79 -3.35 24.81 15.55
CA ILE A 79 -3.82 25.93 14.71
C ILE A 79 -5.32 26.18 14.91
N ILE A 80 -6.13 25.12 14.96
CA ILE A 80 -7.58 25.22 15.18
C ILE A 80 -7.88 25.83 16.56
N LYS A 81 -7.14 25.43 17.61
CA LYS A 81 -7.29 26.01 18.96
C LYS A 81 -6.95 27.49 19.03
N GLU A 82 -6.04 27.96 18.18
CA GLU A 82 -5.63 29.36 18.10
C GLU A 82 -6.63 30.23 17.32
N VAL A 83 -7.62 29.66 16.64
CA VAL A 83 -8.61 30.43 15.85
C VAL A 83 -9.27 31.56 16.66
N PRO A 84 -9.75 31.38 17.91
CA PRO A 84 -10.34 32.47 18.68
C PRO A 84 -9.34 33.57 19.09
N VAL A 85 -8.04 33.26 19.11
CA VAL A 85 -6.97 34.23 19.41
C VAL A 85 -6.73 35.14 18.21
N TYR A 86 -6.69 34.56 17.00
CA TYR A 86 -6.45 35.30 15.76
C TYR A 86 -7.72 35.86 15.10
N VAL A 87 -8.89 35.28 15.40
CA VAL A 87 -10.22 35.75 15.00
C VAL A 87 -11.02 36.03 16.28
N PRO A 88 -10.69 37.13 17.00
CA PRO A 88 -11.38 37.47 18.24
C PRO A 88 -12.84 37.86 17.97
N ALA A 89 -13.69 37.77 18.99
CA ALA A 89 -15.14 38.01 18.88
C ALA A 89 -15.49 39.36 18.24
N GLN A 90 -14.68 40.40 18.43
CA GLN A 90 -14.89 41.71 17.80
C GLN A 90 -14.67 41.67 16.29
N ALA A 91 -13.63 40.96 15.82
CA ALA A 91 -13.37 40.79 14.39
C ALA A 91 -14.41 39.86 13.76
N ASP A 92 -14.80 38.83 14.49
CA ASP A 92 -15.84 37.86 14.09
C ASP A 92 -17.20 38.56 13.90
N ALA A 93 -17.58 39.44 14.82
CA ALA A 93 -18.80 40.24 14.73
C ALA A 93 -18.74 41.36 13.68
N ALA A 94 -17.55 41.86 13.35
CA ALA A 94 -17.35 42.91 12.34
C ALA A 94 -17.38 42.37 10.91
N CYS A 95 -17.24 41.05 10.71
CA CYS A 95 -17.18 40.43 9.39
C CYS A 95 -18.37 39.50 9.15
N THR A 96 -19.28 39.93 8.29
CA THR A 96 -20.46 39.15 7.91
C THR A 96 -20.14 38.16 6.79
N VAL A 97 -20.29 36.85 7.04
CA VAL A 97 -20.21 35.82 6.01
C VAL A 97 -21.51 35.76 5.21
N ASN A 98 -21.46 36.07 3.91
CA ASN A 98 -22.65 36.06 3.06
C ASN A 98 -23.02 34.64 2.58
N ARG A 99 -24.29 34.42 2.22
CA ARG A 99 -24.78 33.11 1.76
C ARG A 99 -24.18 32.65 0.43
N GLY A 100 -23.78 33.58 -0.43
CA GLY A 100 -23.12 33.28 -1.71
C GLY A 100 -21.78 32.59 -1.50
N PHE A 101 -20.97 33.09 -0.55
CA PHE A 101 -19.71 32.48 -0.14
C PHE A 101 -19.94 31.05 0.37
N VAL A 102 -20.87 30.85 1.31
CA VAL A 102 -21.17 29.53 1.89
C VAL A 102 -21.59 28.54 0.81
N ARG A 103 -22.53 28.94 -0.06
CA ARG A 103 -23.01 28.11 -1.17
C ARG A 103 -21.88 27.69 -2.11
N LEU A 104 -21.01 28.63 -2.49
CA LEU A 104 -19.88 28.34 -3.36
C LEU A 104 -18.86 27.43 -2.67
N HIS A 105 -18.55 27.72 -1.41
CA HIS A 105 -17.63 26.92 -0.58
C HIS A 105 -18.12 25.48 -0.43
N ASP A 106 -19.38 25.29 -0.07
CA ASP A 106 -19.96 23.97 0.17
C ASP A 106 -20.07 23.16 -1.13
N ALA A 107 -20.42 23.81 -2.25
CA ALA A 107 -20.39 23.17 -3.56
C ALA A 107 -18.97 22.74 -3.95
N ALA A 108 -17.96 23.59 -3.69
CA ALA A 108 -16.56 23.24 -3.93
C ALA A 108 -16.10 22.07 -3.05
N ALA A 109 -16.52 22.04 -1.78
CA ALA A 109 -16.24 20.93 -0.86
C ALA A 109 -16.92 19.62 -1.29
N ALA A 110 -18.13 19.69 -1.86
CA ALA A 110 -18.85 18.55 -2.41
C ALA A 110 -18.34 18.11 -3.80
N GLY A 111 -17.55 18.93 -4.49
CA GLY A 111 -17.16 18.68 -5.88
C GLY A 111 -18.29 18.88 -6.88
N GLU A 112 -19.24 19.76 -6.57
CA GLU A 112 -20.44 20.03 -7.36
C GLU A 112 -20.43 21.47 -7.92
N LEU A 113 -21.25 21.71 -8.95
CA LEU A 113 -21.51 23.08 -9.40
C LEU A 113 -22.42 23.79 -8.38
N PRO A 114 -22.12 25.05 -8.02
CA PRO A 114 -22.99 25.79 -7.12
C PRO A 114 -24.35 26.02 -7.78
N THR A 115 -25.42 25.99 -6.98
CA THR A 115 -26.71 26.49 -7.46
C THR A 115 -26.58 27.96 -7.86
N PRO A 116 -27.47 28.49 -8.73
CA PRO A 116 -27.45 29.90 -9.11
C PRO A 116 -27.38 30.84 -7.90
N ALA A 117 -26.82 32.04 -8.14
CA ALA A 117 -26.77 33.08 -7.14
C ALA A 117 -28.18 33.38 -6.59
N GLY A 118 -28.27 33.56 -5.28
CA GLY A 118 -29.52 33.93 -4.62
C GLY A 118 -29.81 35.43 -4.76
N ASP A 119 -30.89 35.86 -4.12
CA ASP A 119 -31.28 37.26 -3.98
C ASP A 119 -30.11 38.09 -3.38
N PRO A 120 -29.67 39.19 -4.03
CA PRO A 120 -28.62 40.07 -3.49
C PRO A 120 -28.98 40.69 -2.14
N ASP A 121 -30.26 40.85 -1.82
CA ASP A 121 -30.73 41.42 -0.55
C ASP A 121 -31.00 40.34 0.53
N ALA A 122 -30.67 39.07 0.24
CA ALA A 122 -30.84 37.99 1.20
C ALA A 122 -30.03 38.23 2.49
N ALA A 123 -30.63 37.89 3.62
CA ALA A 123 -29.97 37.95 4.91
C ALA A 123 -28.64 37.18 4.93
N ALA A 124 -27.71 37.64 5.76
CA ALA A 124 -26.43 36.98 6.01
C ALA A 124 -26.59 35.49 6.38
N SER A 125 -25.53 34.71 6.17
CA SER A 125 -25.56 33.27 6.45
C SER A 125 -25.79 32.94 7.94
N GLY A 126 -25.45 33.87 8.83
CA GLY A 126 -25.44 33.64 10.27
C GLY A 126 -24.22 32.84 10.75
N LEU A 127 -23.30 32.47 9.86
CA LEU A 127 -22.04 31.83 10.22
C LEU A 127 -21.03 32.87 10.67
N ALA A 128 -20.38 32.55 11.80
CA ALA A 128 -19.22 33.27 12.29
C ALA A 128 -18.03 33.08 11.34
N LEU A 129 -17.23 34.14 11.15
CA LEU A 129 -15.94 34.09 10.48
C LEU A 129 -15.00 33.09 11.16
N SER A 130 -15.03 32.99 12.49
CA SER A 130 -14.26 32.01 13.25
C SER A 130 -14.63 30.56 12.90
N THR A 131 -15.91 30.28 12.63
CA THR A 131 -16.36 28.97 12.14
C THR A 131 -15.78 28.64 10.77
N VAL A 132 -15.72 29.63 9.87
CA VAL A 132 -15.08 29.46 8.55
C VAL A 132 -13.59 29.18 8.71
N ALA A 133 -12.89 29.98 9.53
CA ALA A 133 -11.45 29.81 9.79
C ALA A 133 -11.13 28.43 10.38
N GLY A 134 -11.94 27.96 11.34
CA GLY A 134 -11.81 26.62 11.92
C GLY A 134 -12.04 25.51 10.89
N THR A 135 -13.09 25.63 10.08
CA THR A 135 -13.42 24.66 9.02
C THR A 135 -12.32 24.57 7.96
N VAL A 136 -11.82 25.71 7.48
CA VAL A 136 -10.73 25.77 6.49
C VAL A 136 -9.44 25.20 7.07
N SER A 137 -9.13 25.49 8.33
CA SER A 137 -7.95 24.94 9.01
C SER A 137 -8.03 23.41 9.14
N ALA A 138 -9.19 22.87 9.51
CA ALA A 138 -9.43 21.43 9.58
C ALA A 138 -9.36 20.75 8.20
N ASN A 139 -9.83 21.43 7.15
CA ASN A 139 -9.69 20.96 5.78
C ASN A 139 -8.21 20.85 5.38
N TYR A 140 -7.40 21.87 5.64
CA TYR A 140 -5.96 21.83 5.33
C TYR A 140 -5.22 20.76 6.14
N GLN A 141 -5.57 20.56 7.42
CA GLN A 141 -5.05 19.44 8.20
C GLN A 141 -5.33 18.10 7.49
N THR A 142 -6.58 17.85 7.09
CA THR A 142 -6.98 16.63 6.38
C THR A 142 -6.21 16.45 5.07
N CYS A 143 -6.00 17.54 4.30
CA CYS A 143 -5.19 17.51 3.09
C CYS A 143 -3.73 17.11 3.38
N HIS A 144 -3.12 17.67 4.43
CA HIS A 144 -1.76 17.30 4.83
C HIS A 144 -1.66 15.84 5.29
N GLU A 145 -2.64 15.32 6.03
CA GLU A 145 -2.70 13.90 6.41
C GLU A 145 -2.77 12.99 5.19
N THR A 146 -3.62 13.34 4.21
CA THR A 146 -3.77 12.59 2.95
C THR A 146 -2.50 12.64 2.12
N ALA A 147 -1.81 13.78 2.09
CA ALA A 147 -0.52 13.90 1.42
C ALA A 147 0.55 12.99 2.04
N GLU A 148 0.59 12.88 3.37
CA GLU A 148 1.49 11.96 4.07
C GLU A 148 1.14 10.49 3.82
N GLN A 149 -0.15 10.15 3.72
CA GLN A 149 -0.61 8.82 3.30
C GLN A 149 -0.10 8.46 1.89
N LEU A 150 -0.26 9.37 0.93
CA LEU A 150 0.19 9.14 -0.45
C LEU A 150 1.71 8.98 -0.52
N LYS A 151 2.47 9.85 0.17
CA LYS A 151 3.94 9.74 0.25
C LYS A 151 4.36 8.39 0.84
N ALA A 152 3.71 7.96 1.91
CA ALA A 152 3.98 6.67 2.54
C ALA A 152 3.69 5.49 1.61
N LEU A 153 2.58 5.53 0.88
CA LEU A 153 2.25 4.53 -0.12
C LEU A 153 3.29 4.47 -1.25
N GLN A 154 3.68 5.62 -1.80
CA GLN A 154 4.69 5.70 -2.84
C GLN A 154 6.04 5.14 -2.36
N GLU A 155 6.42 5.44 -1.12
CA GLU A 155 7.64 4.92 -0.50
C GLU A 155 7.57 3.41 -0.28
N TRP A 156 6.42 2.90 0.18
CA TRP A 156 6.18 1.48 0.33
C TRP A 156 6.29 0.74 -1.01
N ILE A 157 5.66 1.26 -2.07
CA ILE A 157 5.74 0.70 -3.43
C ILE A 157 7.19 0.65 -3.90
N LYS A 158 7.95 1.74 -3.75
CA LYS A 158 9.37 1.78 -4.14
C LYS A 158 10.18 0.68 -3.46
N ARG A 159 10.03 0.54 -2.13
CA ARG A 159 10.82 -0.42 -1.35
C ARG A 159 10.38 -1.88 -1.50
N THR A 160 9.13 -2.13 -1.89
CA THR A 160 8.58 -3.51 -1.92
C THR A 160 8.37 -4.07 -3.33
N LEU A 161 8.21 -3.20 -4.33
CA LEU A 161 7.90 -3.58 -5.71
C LEU A 161 9.00 -3.22 -6.72
N ILE A 162 9.75 -2.13 -6.50
CA ILE A 162 10.78 -1.67 -7.46
C ILE A 162 12.15 -2.30 -7.16
N ASP A 163 12.49 -2.54 -5.89
CA ASP A 163 13.74 -3.24 -5.50
C ASP A 163 13.65 -4.78 -5.61
N ARG A 164 12.77 -5.31 -6.47
CA ARG A 164 12.57 -6.75 -6.67
C ARG A 164 13.41 -7.30 -7.82
#